data_AF-M0NP19-F1
#
_entry.id   AF-M0NP19-F1
#
_cell.length_a   1.000
_cell.length_b   1.000
_cell.length_c   1.000
_cell.angle_alpha   90.00
_cell.angle_beta   90.00
_cell.angle_gamma   90.00
#
_symmetry.space_group_name_H-M   'P 1'
#
loop_
_entity.id
_entity.type
_entity.pdbx_description
1 polymer ?
#
loop_
_entity_poly.entity_id
_entity_poly.type
_entity_poly.pdbx_seq_one_letter_code
_entity_poly.pdbx_strand_id
1 'polypeptide(L)'
;MSDRLEALRRVPFLLTAARSAGKVVNHTLPDLLRSEVDAAALDRSAVDPALAGPATSLGPGERDGTELPLTPTEIAAARNPAFTAEDVTDFGAVDFVADPFMLPGPDRWHLFFEVCNYARDPDAVIGHATSPDGLRWEYDRAVLNTGEHLSFPYVFEWEGTRYMVPEEGGADGRAV
;
A
#
# COMPACT_ATOMS: atom_id res chain seq x y z
N MET A 1 -0.37 -38.53 -26.00
CA MET A 1 0.55 -37.86 -25.04
C MET A 1 0.81 -36.42 -25.50
N SER A 2 -0.25 -35.62 -25.70
CA SER A 2 -0.17 -34.26 -26.28
C SER A 2 -1.09 -33.22 -25.62
N ASP A 3 -2.10 -33.62 -24.83
CA ASP A 3 -3.05 -32.67 -24.21
C ASP A 3 -2.51 -31.95 -22.96
N ARG A 4 -1.49 -32.49 -22.29
CA ARG A 4 -0.94 -31.87 -21.06
C ARG A 4 0.02 -30.71 -21.34
N LEU A 5 0.55 -30.58 -22.56
CA LEU A 5 1.42 -29.47 -22.94
C LEU A 5 0.66 -28.22 -23.45
N GLU A 6 -0.57 -28.37 -23.94
CA GLU A 6 -1.41 -27.21 -24.34
C GLU A 6 -2.03 -26.48 -23.14
N ALA A 7 -2.30 -27.18 -22.04
CA ALA A 7 -2.81 -26.57 -20.81
C ALA A 7 -1.82 -25.57 -20.19
N LEU A 8 -0.52 -25.79 -20.37
CA LEU A 8 0.56 -24.92 -19.86
C LEU A 8 0.75 -23.63 -20.68
N ARG A 9 0.27 -23.57 -21.93
CA ARG A 9 0.32 -22.34 -22.76
C ARG A 9 -0.79 -21.32 -22.45
N ARG A 10 -1.83 -21.70 -21.70
CA ARG A 10 -2.95 -20.82 -21.33
C ARG A 10 -2.76 -20.08 -20.00
N VAL A 11 -1.82 -20.54 -19.18
CA VAL A 11 -1.50 -19.96 -17.87
C VAL A 11 -0.99 -18.51 -17.97
N PRO A 12 0.00 -18.16 -18.83
CA PRO A 12 0.49 -16.78 -18.89
C PRO A 12 -0.58 -15.80 -19.41
N PHE A 13 -1.39 -16.18 -20.41
CA PHE A 13 -2.46 -15.30 -20.90
C PHE A 13 -3.52 -15.01 -19.82
N LEU A 14 -3.95 -16.02 -19.06
CA LEU A 14 -4.91 -15.83 -17.99
C LEU A 14 -4.36 -14.99 -16.84
N LEU A 15 -3.09 -15.18 -16.46
CA LEU A 15 -2.41 -14.35 -15.46
C LEU A 15 -2.23 -12.91 -15.94
N THR A 16 -1.82 -12.70 -17.19
CA THR A 16 -1.71 -11.36 -17.78
C THR A 16 -3.08 -10.69 -17.87
N ALA A 17 -4.13 -11.42 -18.26
CA ALA A 17 -5.49 -10.89 -18.33
C ALA A 17 -6.04 -10.55 -16.94
N ALA A 18 -5.83 -11.41 -15.94
CA ALA A 18 -6.26 -11.16 -14.55
C ALA A 18 -5.50 -9.99 -13.92
N ARG A 19 -4.18 -9.92 -14.13
CA ARG A 19 -3.35 -8.80 -13.69
C ARG A 19 -3.73 -7.49 -14.37
N SER A 20 -4.00 -7.53 -15.67
CA SER A 20 -4.46 -6.36 -16.42
C SER A 20 -5.84 -5.90 -15.96
N ALA A 21 -6.77 -6.84 -15.73
CA ALA A 21 -8.08 -6.53 -15.17
C ALA A 21 -7.97 -5.93 -13.76
N GLY A 22 -7.14 -6.51 -12.90
CA GLY A 22 -6.86 -5.97 -11.56
C GLY A 22 -6.26 -4.56 -11.61
N LYS A 23 -5.29 -4.33 -12.50
CA LYS A 23 -4.69 -3.01 -12.72
C LYS A 23 -5.74 -1.99 -13.19
N VAL A 24 -6.54 -2.34 -14.20
CA VAL A 24 -7.58 -1.44 -14.73
C VAL A 24 -8.61 -1.15 -13.65
N VAL A 25 -9.09 -2.16 -12.94
CA VAL A 25 -10.12 -1.99 -11.92
C VAL A 25 -9.59 -1.22 -10.70
N ASN A 26 -8.38 -1.52 -10.23
CA ASN A 26 -7.83 -0.89 -9.02
C ASN A 26 -7.24 0.50 -9.27
N HIS A 27 -6.59 0.73 -10.41
CA HIS A 27 -5.84 1.96 -10.66
C HIS A 27 -6.41 2.85 -11.77
N THR A 28 -7.24 2.34 -12.68
CA THR A 28 -7.77 3.13 -13.82
C THR A 28 -9.26 3.44 -13.67
N LEU A 29 -10.04 2.52 -13.13
CA LEU A 29 -11.49 2.66 -12.94
C LEU A 29 -11.92 2.24 -11.52
N PRO A 30 -11.30 2.82 -10.46
CA PRO A 30 -11.58 2.42 -9.07
C PRO A 30 -13.04 2.55 -8.67
N ASP A 31 -13.76 3.47 -9.32
CA ASP A 31 -15.14 3.80 -9.05
C ASP A 31 -16.10 2.63 -9.35
N LEU A 32 -15.69 1.65 -10.19
CA LEU A 32 -16.48 0.46 -10.49
C LEU A 32 -16.60 -0.51 -9.29
N LEU A 33 -15.68 -0.44 -8.32
CA LEU A 33 -15.69 -1.28 -7.12
C LEU A 33 -16.27 -0.58 -5.89
N ARG A 34 -16.72 0.67 -6.00
CA ARG A 34 -17.28 1.38 -4.85
C ARG A 34 -18.62 0.76 -4.46
N SER A 35 -18.61 -0.05 -3.40
CA SER A 35 -19.83 -0.46 -2.71
C SER A 35 -20.34 0.69 -1.84
N GLU A 36 -21.66 0.85 -1.77
CA GLU A 36 -22.25 1.62 -0.66
C GLU A 36 -21.86 0.98 0.67
N VAL A 37 -21.56 1.80 1.67
CA VAL A 37 -21.13 1.32 2.99
C VAL A 37 -22.28 0.56 3.65
N ASP A 38 -22.15 -0.76 3.76
CA ASP A 38 -23.07 -1.60 4.54
C ASP A 38 -22.68 -1.54 6.02
N ALA A 39 -23.48 -0.83 6.82
CA ALA A 39 -23.29 -0.72 8.27
C ALA A 39 -23.25 -2.11 8.96
N ALA A 40 -23.93 -3.12 8.41
CA ALA A 40 -23.88 -4.49 8.93
C ALA A 40 -22.62 -5.25 8.51
N ALA A 41 -21.93 -4.86 7.44
CA ALA A 41 -20.62 -5.42 7.08
C ALA A 41 -19.51 -4.87 7.98
N LEU A 42 -19.62 -3.61 8.41
CA LEU A 42 -18.70 -2.97 9.35
C LEU A 42 -18.68 -3.68 10.71
N ASP A 43 -19.86 -3.96 11.25
CA ASP A 43 -20.05 -4.70 12.50
C ASP A 43 -19.45 -6.12 12.44
N ARG A 44 -19.51 -6.77 11.26
CA ARG A 44 -18.94 -8.12 11.03
C ARG A 44 -17.41 -8.14 10.89
N SER A 45 -16.77 -7.03 10.51
CA SER A 45 -15.30 -6.94 10.38
C SER A 45 -14.61 -6.51 11.68
N ALA A 46 -15.39 -5.96 12.62
CA ALA A 46 -14.89 -5.64 13.94
C ALA A 46 -14.49 -6.95 14.64
N VAL A 47 -13.19 -7.11 14.90
CA VAL A 47 -12.72 -8.15 15.81
C VAL A 47 -13.28 -7.80 17.19
N ASP A 48 -14.12 -8.67 17.76
CA ASP A 48 -14.55 -8.52 19.15
C ASP A 48 -13.28 -8.46 20.02
N PRO A 49 -12.98 -7.32 20.66
CA PRO A 49 -11.79 -7.17 21.48
C PRO A 49 -11.77 -8.16 22.66
N ALA A 50 -12.92 -8.73 23.04
CA ALA A 50 -13.01 -9.79 24.04
C ALA A 50 -12.63 -11.19 23.50
N LEU A 51 -12.67 -11.40 22.17
CA LEU A 51 -12.25 -12.63 21.50
C LEU A 51 -10.82 -12.56 20.96
N ALA A 52 -10.24 -11.36 20.85
CA ALA A 52 -8.83 -11.19 20.55
C ALA A 52 -7.99 -11.77 21.70
N GLY A 53 -7.20 -12.82 21.43
CA GLY A 53 -6.21 -13.31 22.39
C GLY A 53 -5.30 -12.18 22.87
N PRO A 54 -4.69 -12.28 24.07
CA PRO A 54 -3.85 -11.21 24.59
C PRO A 54 -2.75 -10.91 23.58
N ALA A 55 -2.78 -9.72 22.95
CA ALA A 55 -1.68 -9.31 22.09
C ALA A 55 -0.43 -9.30 22.96
N THR A 56 0.55 -10.13 22.60
CA THR A 56 1.81 -10.20 23.34
C THR A 56 2.46 -8.83 23.21
N SER A 57 2.52 -8.10 24.32
CA SER A 57 3.20 -6.80 24.35
C SER A 57 4.67 -7.02 24.00
N LEU A 58 5.15 -6.39 22.92
CA LEU A 58 6.56 -6.48 22.50
C LEU A 58 7.50 -5.63 23.37
N GLY A 59 7.03 -5.11 24.51
CA GLY A 59 7.84 -4.35 25.45
C GLY A 59 7.01 -3.65 26.52
N PRO A 60 7.65 -2.83 27.38
CA PRO A 60 7.01 -2.05 28.43
C PRO A 60 6.27 -0.81 27.90
N GLY A 61 5.94 -0.78 26.61
CA GLY A 61 5.06 0.25 26.05
C GLY A 61 3.70 0.10 26.73
N GLU A 62 3.46 0.93 27.73
CA GLU A 62 2.14 1.16 28.27
C GLU A 62 1.23 1.42 27.05
N ARG A 63 0.16 0.62 26.90
CA ARG A 63 -0.89 1.00 25.98
C ARG A 63 -1.45 2.28 26.55
N ASP A 64 -0.92 3.41 26.09
CA ASP A 64 -1.54 4.69 26.37
C ASP A 64 -3.01 4.53 26.00
N GLY A 65 -3.90 4.90 26.91
CA GLY A 65 -5.34 4.75 26.74
C GLY A 65 -5.90 5.66 25.64
N THR A 66 -5.03 6.23 24.82
CA THR A 66 -5.33 6.98 23.62
C THR A 66 -6.15 6.10 22.69
N GLU A 67 -7.36 6.58 22.43
CA GLU A 67 -8.25 6.09 21.41
C GLU A 67 -7.47 5.92 20.10
N LEU A 68 -7.76 4.85 19.35
CA LEU A 68 -7.11 4.64 18.06
C LEU A 68 -7.30 5.90 17.20
N PRO A 69 -6.30 6.31 16.41
CA PRO A 69 -6.33 7.57 15.67
C PRO A 69 -7.47 7.67 14.66
N LEU A 70 -8.09 6.54 14.29
CA LEU A 70 -9.23 6.44 13.40
C LEU A 70 -10.21 5.39 13.92
N THR A 71 -11.50 5.68 13.81
CA THR A 71 -12.59 4.73 14.09
C THR A 71 -12.86 3.81 12.90
N PRO A 72 -13.41 2.60 13.10
CA PRO A 72 -13.81 1.73 12.00
C PRO A 72 -14.78 2.39 11.01
N THR A 73 -15.69 3.24 11.50
CA THR A 73 -16.65 3.98 10.67
C THR A 73 -15.96 4.97 9.75
N GLU A 74 -14.96 5.70 10.26
CA GLU A 74 -14.16 6.63 9.46
C GLU A 74 -13.35 5.91 8.38
N ILE A 75 -12.73 4.78 8.73
CA ILE A 75 -11.97 3.94 7.79
C ILE A 75 -12.88 3.44 6.65
N ALA A 76 -14.10 3.03 6.96
CA ALA A 76 -15.03 2.52 5.95
C ALA A 76 -15.66 3.59 5.07
N ALA A 77 -15.79 4.81 5.61
CA ALA A 77 -16.20 5.97 4.83
C ALA A 77 -15.05 6.56 3.99
N ALA A 78 -13.81 6.11 4.19
CA ALA A 78 -12.65 6.59 3.46
C ALA A 78 -12.77 6.32 1.97
N ARG A 79 -12.25 7.25 1.16
CA ARG A 79 -12.18 7.05 -0.29
C ARG A 79 -11.14 5.97 -0.58
N ASN A 80 -11.60 4.86 -1.16
CA ASN A 80 -10.74 3.84 -1.71
C ASN A 80 -10.81 3.79 -3.25
N PRO A 81 -9.67 3.52 -3.92
CA PRO A 81 -8.32 3.52 -3.35
C PRO A 81 -7.92 4.93 -2.91
N ALA A 82 -7.09 5.02 -1.87
CA ALA A 82 -6.58 6.30 -1.36
C ALA A 82 -5.67 6.99 -2.39
N PHE A 83 -5.00 6.19 -3.22
CA PHE A 83 -4.02 6.61 -4.23
C PHE A 83 -4.12 5.72 -5.48
N THR A 84 -3.89 6.28 -6.65
CA THR A 84 -3.69 5.55 -7.90
C THR A 84 -2.36 5.94 -8.56
N ALA A 85 -2.00 5.21 -9.62
CA ALA A 85 -0.82 5.53 -10.43
C ALA A 85 -0.89 6.94 -11.05
N GLU A 86 -2.09 7.45 -11.31
CA GLU A 86 -2.30 8.75 -11.94
C GLU A 86 -1.97 9.93 -11.02
N ASP A 87 -1.99 9.71 -9.70
CA ASP A 87 -1.66 10.73 -8.71
C ASP A 87 -0.16 11.04 -8.67
N VAL A 88 0.69 10.15 -9.21
CA VAL A 88 2.14 10.32 -9.25
C VAL A 88 2.55 11.15 -10.46
N THR A 89 3.22 12.28 -10.21
CA THR A 89 3.49 13.28 -11.25
C THR A 89 4.94 13.37 -11.71
N ASP A 90 5.89 12.76 -10.99
CA ASP A 90 7.33 12.95 -11.20
C ASP A 90 8.10 11.66 -11.59
N PHE A 91 7.41 10.53 -11.78
CA PHE A 91 8.03 9.25 -12.13
C PHE A 91 7.58 8.68 -13.51
N GLY A 92 6.89 9.49 -14.32
CA GLY A 92 6.44 9.13 -15.66
C GLY A 92 5.13 8.33 -15.66
N ALA A 93 4.93 7.50 -16.69
CA ALA A 93 3.72 6.67 -16.82
C ALA A 93 3.74 5.49 -15.83
N VAL A 94 3.44 5.79 -14.56
CA VAL A 94 3.43 4.81 -13.46
C VAL A 94 2.46 3.67 -13.77
N ASP A 95 2.92 2.46 -13.51
CA ASP A 95 2.14 1.23 -13.67
C ASP A 95 1.27 0.95 -12.45
N PHE A 96 1.82 1.15 -11.25
CA PHE A 96 1.08 1.01 -10.00
C PHE A 96 1.76 1.75 -8.85
N VAL A 97 1.00 1.91 -7.77
CA VAL A 97 1.49 2.28 -6.44
C VAL A 97 1.08 1.18 -5.46
N ALA A 98 1.96 0.82 -4.52
CA ALA A 98 1.74 -0.31 -3.62
C ALA A 98 2.45 -0.15 -2.27
N ASP A 99 2.23 -1.13 -1.39
CA ASP A 99 2.91 -1.31 -0.10
C ASP A 99 2.99 -0.04 0.76
N PRO A 100 1.83 0.54 1.14
CA PRO A 100 1.78 1.75 1.93
C PRO A 100 2.23 1.51 3.38
N PHE A 101 3.18 2.31 3.86
CA PHE A 101 3.58 2.41 5.26
C PHE A 101 3.37 3.82 5.80
N MET A 102 2.66 3.92 6.92
CA MET A 102 2.31 5.20 7.55
C MET A 102 3.25 5.52 8.72
N LEU A 103 3.57 6.81 8.87
CA LEU A 103 4.26 7.36 10.02
C LEU A 103 3.51 8.60 10.54
N PRO A 104 3.07 8.64 11.80
CA PRO A 104 2.48 9.85 12.37
C PRO A 104 3.55 10.94 12.53
N GLY A 105 3.24 12.16 12.11
CA GLY A 105 4.03 13.36 12.38
C GLY A 105 3.33 14.28 13.39
N PRO A 106 4.00 15.36 13.82
CA PRO A 106 3.44 16.31 14.79
C PRO A 106 2.18 17.03 14.32
N ASP A 107 2.07 17.32 13.02
CA ASP A 107 1.00 18.11 12.41
C ASP A 107 0.23 17.37 11.31
N ARG A 108 0.77 16.26 10.81
CA ARG A 108 0.21 15.48 9.70
C ARG A 108 0.72 14.05 9.72
N TRP A 109 -0.02 13.19 9.04
CA TRP A 109 0.41 11.86 8.67
C TRP A 109 1.33 11.90 7.44
N HIS A 110 2.28 10.98 7.43
CA HIS A 110 3.15 10.70 6.30
C HIS A 110 2.87 9.28 5.81
N LEU A 111 2.79 9.10 4.50
CA LEU A 111 2.67 7.81 3.86
C LEU A 111 3.82 7.63 2.88
N PHE A 112 4.51 6.50 2.99
CA PHE A 112 5.54 6.05 2.07
C PHE A 112 5.04 4.82 1.34
N PHE A 113 5.29 4.73 0.04
CA PHE A 113 4.75 3.67 -0.80
C PHE A 113 5.65 3.41 -2.00
N GLU A 114 5.59 2.19 -2.54
CA GLU A 114 6.26 1.85 -3.78
C GLU A 114 5.58 2.58 -4.96
N VAL A 115 6.40 3.14 -5.85
CA VAL A 115 5.99 3.66 -7.15
C VAL A 115 6.75 2.87 -8.22
N CYS A 116 6.04 2.16 -9.09
CA CYS A 116 6.67 1.35 -10.13
C CYS A 116 6.24 1.78 -11.54
N ASN A 117 7.21 1.81 -12.45
CA ASN A 117 7.07 2.05 -13.88
C ASN A 117 8.02 1.11 -14.64
N TYR A 118 7.47 0.06 -15.25
CA TYR A 118 8.22 -0.99 -15.93
C TYR A 118 8.98 -0.52 -17.18
N ALA A 119 8.74 0.70 -17.65
CA ALA A 119 9.47 1.29 -18.77
C ALA A 119 10.75 2.01 -18.34
N ARG A 120 11.06 2.08 -17.03
CA ARG A 120 12.24 2.75 -16.47
C ARG A 120 13.29 1.73 -15.99
N ASP A 121 14.49 2.24 -15.77
CA ASP A 121 15.61 1.53 -15.16
C ASP A 121 16.33 2.48 -14.18
N PRO A 122 16.27 2.25 -12.85
CA PRO A 122 15.44 1.24 -12.19
C PRO A 122 13.94 1.53 -12.37
N ASP A 123 13.12 0.49 -12.26
CA ASP A 123 11.67 0.54 -12.48
C ASP A 123 10.87 0.95 -11.25
N ALA A 124 11.46 1.04 -10.06
CA ALA A 124 10.74 1.45 -8.84
C ALA A 124 11.49 2.42 -7.93
N VAL A 125 10.74 3.27 -7.24
CA VAL A 125 11.21 4.25 -6.24
C VAL A 125 10.24 4.32 -5.08
N ILE A 126 10.65 4.94 -3.97
CA ILE A 126 9.72 5.24 -2.86
C ILE A 126 9.09 6.61 -3.04
N GLY A 127 7.76 6.63 -3.12
CA GLY A 127 6.92 7.83 -3.11
C GLY A 127 6.55 8.28 -1.69
N HIS A 128 6.14 9.54 -1.58
CA HIS A 128 5.65 10.14 -0.35
C HIS A 128 4.35 10.91 -0.58
N ALA A 129 3.44 10.82 0.38
CA ALA A 129 2.22 11.59 0.46
C ALA A 129 1.97 12.04 1.90
N THR A 130 1.18 13.10 2.07
CA THR A 130 0.77 13.58 3.40
C THR A 130 -0.73 13.63 3.57
N SER A 131 -1.18 13.57 4.81
CA SER A 131 -2.59 13.70 5.15
C SER A 131 -2.78 14.41 6.49
N PRO A 132 -3.71 15.37 6.60
CA PRO A 132 -4.05 15.96 7.90
C PRO A 132 -4.86 15.01 8.80
N ASP A 133 -5.55 14.03 8.20
CA ASP A 133 -6.55 13.19 8.88
C ASP A 133 -6.29 11.68 8.74
N GLY A 134 -5.29 11.25 7.97
CA GLY A 134 -4.99 9.85 7.69
C GLY A 134 -5.96 9.19 6.69
N LEU A 135 -6.93 9.94 6.15
CA LEU A 135 -7.99 9.44 5.26
C LEU A 135 -7.89 10.06 3.87
N ARG A 136 -7.56 11.35 3.79
CA ARG A 136 -7.41 12.11 2.54
C ARG A 136 -5.95 12.41 2.33
N TRP A 137 -5.40 11.88 1.25
CA TRP A 137 -3.97 11.97 0.99
C TRP A 137 -3.67 12.86 -0.20
N GLU A 138 -2.58 13.62 -0.09
CA GLU A 138 -2.04 14.46 -1.15
C GLU A 138 -0.63 13.99 -1.48
N TYR A 139 -0.39 13.78 -2.77
CA TYR A 139 0.91 13.40 -3.29
C TYR A 139 1.91 14.52 -3.08
N ASP A 140 3.09 14.20 -2.55
CA ASP A 140 4.19 15.15 -2.42
C ASP A 140 5.20 14.95 -3.57
N ARG A 141 5.94 13.83 -3.55
CA ARG A 141 7.03 13.54 -4.51
C ARG A 141 7.58 12.11 -4.36
N ALA A 142 8.40 11.68 -5.30
CA ALA A 142 9.36 10.60 -5.08
C ALA A 142 10.45 11.06 -4.09
N VAL A 143 10.71 10.29 -3.03
CA VAL A 143 11.60 10.67 -1.92
C VAL A 143 12.85 9.81 -1.77
N LEU A 144 12.85 8.58 -2.30
CA LEU A 144 14.04 7.74 -2.30
C LEU A 144 14.22 7.08 -3.68
N ASN A 145 15.37 7.34 -4.28
CA ASN A 145 15.81 6.73 -5.53
C ASN A 145 17.32 6.51 -5.43
N THR A 146 17.71 5.25 -5.26
CA THR A 146 19.11 4.84 -5.07
C THR A 146 19.77 4.33 -6.35
N GLY A 147 19.03 4.28 -7.47
CA GLY A 147 19.47 3.63 -8.69
C GLY A 147 19.15 2.13 -8.77
N GLU A 148 18.50 1.57 -7.75
CA GLU A 148 18.01 0.19 -7.69
C GLU A 148 16.47 0.16 -7.60
N HIS A 149 15.87 -1.02 -7.77
CA HIS A 149 14.43 -1.23 -7.53
C HIS A 149 14.15 -1.14 -6.02
N LEU A 150 13.24 -0.25 -5.60
CA LEU A 150 12.89 -0.05 -4.21
C LEU A 150 11.42 -0.39 -3.94
N SER A 151 11.16 -1.22 -2.92
CA SER A 151 9.81 -1.63 -2.50
C SER A 151 9.71 -1.73 -0.97
N PHE A 152 8.52 -2.06 -0.45
CA PHE A 152 8.25 -2.27 0.99
C PHE A 152 8.93 -1.27 1.93
N PRO A 153 8.62 0.04 1.86
CA PRO A 153 9.32 1.08 2.62
C PRO A 153 8.93 1.07 4.11
N TYR A 154 9.36 0.07 4.87
CA TYR A 154 9.05 -0.02 6.29
C TYR A 154 9.63 1.18 7.04
N VAL A 155 8.77 1.97 7.68
CA VAL A 155 9.15 3.17 8.42
C VAL A 155 8.79 3.07 9.89
N PHE A 156 9.65 3.62 10.75
CA PHE A 156 9.42 3.73 12.18
C PHE A 156 10.22 4.88 12.79
N GLU A 157 9.83 5.29 14.00
CA GLU A 157 10.59 6.26 14.79
C GLU A 157 11.23 5.57 15.99
N TRP A 158 12.51 5.87 16.26
CA TRP A 158 13.25 5.39 17.41
C TRP A 158 14.13 6.51 17.96
N GLU A 159 13.97 6.83 19.25
CA GLU A 159 14.70 7.91 19.95
C GLU A 159 14.64 9.26 19.21
N GLY A 160 13.45 9.63 18.72
CA GLY A 160 13.22 10.87 17.98
C GLY A 160 13.85 10.91 16.58
N THR A 161 14.43 9.80 16.13
CA THR A 161 14.99 9.63 14.79
C THR A 161 14.08 8.74 13.95
N ARG A 162 13.83 9.13 12.71
CA ARG A 162 12.98 8.38 11.78
C ARG A 162 13.84 7.52 10.86
N TYR A 163 13.45 6.26 10.72
CA TYR A 163 14.15 5.26 9.93
C TYR A 163 13.23 4.75 8.83
N MET A 164 13.82 4.42 7.69
CA MET A 164 13.19 3.69 6.60
C MET A 164 14.08 2.51 6.24
N VAL A 165 13.48 1.33 6.11
CA VAL A 165 14.14 0.09 5.69
C VAL A 165 13.39 -0.41 4.46
N PRO A 166 13.72 0.07 3.25
CA PRO A 166 13.14 -0.45 2.03
C PRO A 166 13.73 -1.84 1.72
N GLU A 167 12.98 -2.63 0.97
CA GLU A 167 13.57 -3.74 0.23
C GLU A 167 14.27 -3.18 -1.02
N GLU A 168 15.50 -3.63 -1.23
CA GLU A 168 16.24 -3.40 -2.47
C GLU A 168 16.13 -4.66 -3.32
N GLY A 169 15.46 -4.54 -4.47
CA GLY A 169 15.50 -5.54 -5.51
C GLY A 169 16.78 -5.37 -6.30
N GLY A 170 17.59 -6.42 -6.45
CA GLY A 170 18.72 -6.38 -7.39
C GLY A 170 18.23 -6.07 -8.81
N ALA A 171 19.14 -5.81 -9.76
CA ALA A 171 18.81 -5.50 -11.16
C ALA A 171 17.89 -6.51 -11.89
N ASP A 172 17.58 -7.67 -11.30
CA ASP A 172 16.60 -8.65 -11.78
C ASP A 172 15.25 -8.66 -11.01
N GLY A 173 15.01 -7.67 -10.14
CA GLY A 173 13.77 -7.48 -9.37
C GLY A 173 13.56 -8.48 -8.23
N ARG A 174 14.64 -9.10 -7.72
CA ARG A 174 14.58 -10.02 -6.58
C ARG A 174 15.17 -9.39 -5.33
N ALA A 175 14.49 -9.57 -4.20
CA ALA A 175 15.04 -9.33 -2.86
C ALA A 175 16.44 -9.95 -2.75
N VAL A 176 17.42 -9.17 -2.31
CA VAL A 176 18.78 -9.66 -2.00
C VAL A 176 18.81 -10.53 -0.74
#